data_AF-A0A831LG59-F1
#
_entry.id   AF-A0A831LG59-F1
#
_cell.length_a   1.000
_cell.length_b   1.000
_cell.length_c   1.000
_cell.angle_alpha   90.00
_cell.angle_beta   90.00
_cell.angle_gamma   90.00
#
_symmetry.space_group_name_H-M   'P 1'
#
loop_
_entity.id
_entity.type
_entity.pdbx_description
1 polymer ?
#
loop_
_entity_poly.entity_id
_entity_poly.type
_entity_poly.pdbx_seq_one_letter_code
_entity_poly.pdbx_strand_id
1 'polypeptide(L)'
;GDLVNSDENTWWFTRAYDVNDDGVIVGQTNAGAVVRAAFVWDPQSATMTYLGMHGSTYDDFYQSDLENPSDNFFIYSEAVYINNQAVILGNSTTGSGWPDEGEKRAFLYDASLPAPFVDLPPPSYVDDNGERVVESFSEAVRINNQGEVIITADGEHGRQAYYWDGTSYRNVDFIKSDDSVTAVEEPAYRRLGRIIGQEGEAVAINENSQVVINSGGTAVFEDLNDQAIEVLNFFPGESETVAADLNDHGHVVGVSGDEGFFWRGGSMYPMGHLGGGSSEAVDINNNDWVAGSSTTSDGATHAVVWYLEEGRGKLMDLGTLGGDNSYATAINDAGQVVGYSETGETYTEGGQTVNVVHGFLWQKEDGEDGEDGVMYDLGAHNDFYTYPFDESYPMSEAVGISENGDVVGNSSSINNHYRGFYINFAP
;
A
#
# COMPACT_ATOMS: atom_id res chain seq x y z
N GLY A 1 16.01 9.27 3.89
CA GLY A 1 16.84 9.69 2.76
C GLY A 1 17.50 10.97 3.14
N ASP A 2 18.82 10.94 3.24
CA ASP A 2 19.67 12.11 3.13
C ASP A 2 21.05 11.57 2.76
N LEU A 3 21.72 12.16 1.77
CA LEU A 3 23.19 12.20 1.60
C LEU A 3 23.54 12.69 0.19
N VAL A 4 23.71 14.01 0.08
CA VAL A 4 24.69 14.58 -0.83
C VAL A 4 25.88 15.00 0.03
N ASN A 5 27.04 14.39 -0.21
CA ASN A 5 28.31 15.08 0.05
C ASN A 5 28.97 15.33 -1.31
N SER A 6 29.76 16.40 -1.39
CA SER A 6 30.26 17.05 -2.61
C SER A 6 31.23 16.24 -3.47
N ASP A 7 31.37 14.93 -3.22
CA ASP A 7 32.30 14.04 -3.92
C ASP A 7 31.53 12.82 -4.49
N GLU A 8 30.81 13.05 -5.60
CA GLU A 8 30.39 12.08 -6.63
C GLU A 8 29.76 10.71 -6.23
N ASN A 9 29.15 10.54 -5.05
CA ASN A 9 28.31 9.37 -4.74
C ASN A 9 26.84 9.77 -4.62
N THR A 10 26.13 9.84 -5.75
CA THR A 10 24.69 10.09 -5.80
C THR A 10 23.90 8.85 -5.37
N TRP A 11 22.82 9.06 -4.63
CA TRP A 11 21.87 8.04 -4.16
C TRP A 11 20.70 8.03 -5.14
N TRP A 12 20.49 6.91 -5.85
CA TRP A 12 19.47 6.83 -6.91
C TRP A 12 18.21 6.08 -6.46
N PHE A 13 18.35 5.16 -5.50
CA PHE A 13 17.28 4.29 -5.05
C PHE A 13 17.56 3.78 -3.63
N THR A 14 16.59 3.93 -2.74
CA THR A 14 16.58 3.33 -1.40
C THR A 14 15.19 2.74 -1.18
N ARG A 15 15.12 1.45 -0.85
CA ARG A 15 13.87 0.73 -0.56
C ARG A 15 13.99 0.04 0.79
N ALA A 16 13.09 0.36 1.70
CA ALA A 16 12.90 -0.42 2.92
C ALA A 16 12.14 -1.71 2.58
N TYR A 17 12.54 -2.82 3.19
CA TYR A 17 11.92 -4.13 2.98
C TYR A 17 11.22 -4.64 4.24
N ASP A 18 11.76 -4.38 5.42
CA ASP A 18 11.20 -4.87 6.68
C ASP A 18 11.60 -3.99 7.88
N VAL A 19 10.85 -4.12 8.98
CA VAL A 19 11.07 -3.40 10.24
C VAL A 19 10.77 -4.33 11.43
N ASN A 20 11.63 -4.34 12.43
CA ASN A 20 11.39 -5.10 13.66
C ASN A 20 10.66 -4.26 14.74
N ASP A 21 10.30 -4.89 15.87
CA ASP A 21 9.59 -4.25 16.97
C ASP A 21 10.36 -3.07 17.63
N ASP A 22 11.69 -3.02 17.48
CA ASP A 22 12.53 -1.91 17.96
C ASP A 22 12.59 -0.73 16.96
N GLY A 23 11.89 -0.85 15.82
CA GLY A 23 11.87 0.14 14.75
C GLY A 23 13.10 0.11 13.85
N VAL A 24 13.97 -0.91 13.96
CA VAL A 24 15.14 -1.07 13.09
C VAL A 24 14.67 -1.48 11.71
N ILE A 25 15.02 -0.69 10.70
CA ILE A 25 14.60 -0.87 9.31
C ILE A 25 15.74 -1.53 8.53
N VAL A 26 15.41 -2.54 7.73
CA VAL A 26 16.35 -3.11 6.76
C VAL A 26 15.87 -2.90 5.35
N GLY A 27 16.81 -2.87 4.42
CA GLY A 27 16.46 -2.62 3.03
C GLY A 27 17.61 -2.75 2.07
N GLN A 28 17.43 -2.15 0.90
CA GLN A 28 18.45 -2.03 -0.14
C GLN A 28 18.62 -0.58 -0.56
N THR A 29 19.85 -0.18 -0.85
CA THR A 29 20.17 1.17 -1.34
C THR A 29 21.34 1.14 -2.32
N ASN A 30 21.45 2.17 -3.16
CA ASN A 30 22.58 2.35 -4.08
C ASN A 30 23.64 3.27 -3.46
N ALA A 31 24.92 2.89 -3.56
CA ALA A 31 26.05 3.71 -3.09
C ALA A 31 27.20 3.72 -4.10
N GLY A 32 27.22 4.73 -4.98
CA GLY A 32 28.34 4.95 -5.90
C GLY A 32 28.56 3.81 -6.90
N ALA A 33 29.81 3.34 -7.01
CA ALA A 33 30.20 2.21 -7.87
C ALA A 33 29.66 0.83 -7.41
N VAL A 34 29.01 0.77 -6.25
CA VAL A 34 28.28 -0.42 -5.76
C VAL A 34 26.82 -0.27 -6.15
N VAL A 35 26.37 -1.12 -7.08
CA VAL A 35 25.12 -0.88 -7.80
C VAL A 35 23.89 -1.07 -6.89
N ARG A 36 23.89 -2.01 -5.92
CA ARG A 36 22.90 -2.12 -4.82
C ARG A 36 23.47 -2.88 -3.60
N ALA A 37 23.26 -2.38 -2.38
CA ALA A 37 23.72 -3.01 -1.14
C ALA A 37 22.63 -3.04 -0.05
N ALA A 38 22.63 -4.12 0.73
CA ALA A 38 21.82 -4.25 1.93
C ALA A 38 22.22 -3.21 2.98
N PHE A 39 21.23 -2.61 3.63
CA PHE A 39 21.44 -1.67 4.73
C PHE A 39 20.61 -2.07 5.95
N VAL A 40 21.06 -1.57 7.11
CA VAL A 40 20.28 -1.48 8.33
C VAL A 40 20.24 -0.01 8.78
N TRP A 41 19.06 0.47 9.17
CA TRP A 41 18.87 1.79 9.76
C TRP A 41 18.34 1.61 11.18
N ASP A 42 19.07 2.18 12.13
CA ASP A 42 18.74 2.13 13.55
C ASP A 42 18.12 3.47 14.00
N PRO A 43 16.85 3.50 14.44
CA PRO A 43 16.18 4.72 14.88
C PRO A 43 16.81 5.33 16.13
N GLN A 44 17.43 4.54 17.01
CA GLN A 44 17.98 5.04 18.27
C GLN A 44 19.26 5.85 18.04
N SER A 45 20.10 5.38 17.11
CA SER A 45 21.32 6.09 16.72
C SER A 45 21.11 7.05 15.55
N ALA A 46 19.98 6.95 14.85
CA ALA A 46 19.70 7.60 13.57
C ALA A 46 20.79 7.29 12.51
N THR A 47 21.42 6.13 12.60
CA THR A 47 22.52 5.73 11.69
C THR A 47 22.05 4.69 10.68
N MET A 48 22.51 4.86 9.44
CA MET A 48 22.37 3.86 8.37
C MET A 48 23.71 3.14 8.19
N THR A 49 23.74 1.85 8.47
CA THR A 49 24.92 1.01 8.30
C THR A 49 24.76 0.15 7.05
N TYR A 50 25.75 0.20 6.18
CA TYR A 50 25.85 -0.67 5.03
C TYR A 50 26.36 -2.04 5.47
N LEU A 51 25.61 -3.10 5.15
CA LEU A 51 26.05 -4.46 5.44
C LEU A 51 27.13 -4.90 4.43
N GLY A 52 27.12 -4.34 3.22
CA GLY A 52 28.13 -4.57 2.18
C GLY A 52 27.76 -5.68 1.19
N MET A 53 28.69 -6.05 0.31
CA MET A 53 28.59 -7.18 -0.61
C MET A 53 29.37 -8.37 -0.05
N HIS A 54 28.83 -9.59 -0.20
CA HIS A 54 29.44 -10.79 0.33
C HIS A 54 30.83 -11.05 -0.29
N GLY A 55 31.83 -11.38 0.53
CA GLY A 55 33.25 -11.47 0.12
C GLY A 55 33.69 -12.80 -0.49
N SER A 56 32.80 -13.78 -0.62
CA SER A 56 33.12 -15.10 -1.22
C SER A 56 32.67 -15.19 -2.67
N THR A 57 33.32 -16.06 -3.44
CA THR A 57 32.86 -16.45 -4.79
C THR A 57 31.76 -17.50 -4.68
N TYR A 58 30.83 -17.48 -5.64
CA TYR A 58 29.70 -18.42 -5.71
C TYR A 58 30.14 -19.91 -5.70
N ASP A 59 31.32 -20.21 -6.27
CA ASP A 59 31.88 -21.58 -6.43
C ASP A 59 32.24 -22.33 -5.13
N ASP A 60 32.41 -21.66 -3.99
CA ASP A 60 32.98 -22.32 -2.78
C ASP A 60 32.03 -23.36 -2.14
N PHE A 61 30.73 -23.32 -2.47
CA PHE A 61 29.71 -24.24 -1.93
C PHE A 61 28.98 -25.10 -2.99
N TYR A 62 28.99 -24.71 -4.26
CA TYR A 62 28.15 -25.27 -5.33
C TYR A 62 28.94 -26.14 -6.34
N GLN A 63 29.91 -26.95 -5.87
CA GLN A 63 30.87 -27.69 -6.72
C GLN A 63 30.33 -28.19 -8.07
N SER A 64 30.93 -27.64 -9.14
CA SER A 64 30.92 -28.00 -10.58
C SER A 64 29.63 -27.83 -11.37
N ASP A 65 29.51 -26.71 -12.11
CA ASP A 65 29.35 -26.68 -13.59
C ASP A 65 29.17 -25.26 -14.20
N LEU A 66 29.98 -24.26 -13.79
CA LEU A 66 29.99 -22.94 -14.44
C LEU A 66 31.34 -22.67 -15.14
N GLU A 67 31.36 -22.80 -16.47
CA GLU A 67 32.49 -22.45 -17.34
C GLU A 67 32.67 -20.92 -17.50
N ASN A 68 33.09 -20.18 -16.46
CA ASN A 68 34.04 -19.05 -16.58
C ASN A 68 34.35 -18.36 -15.23
N PRO A 69 35.62 -18.24 -14.80
CA PRO A 69 35.98 -17.64 -13.52
C PRO A 69 35.85 -16.10 -13.43
N SER A 70 35.35 -15.41 -14.47
CA SER A 70 35.28 -13.94 -14.51
C SER A 70 33.89 -13.35 -14.22
N ASP A 71 32.84 -14.16 -14.14
CA ASP A 71 31.45 -13.72 -13.89
C ASP A 71 30.96 -14.02 -12.43
N ASN A 72 31.87 -14.43 -11.54
CA ASN A 72 31.54 -15.12 -10.26
C ASN A 72 31.56 -14.24 -8.99
N PHE A 73 31.44 -12.91 -9.12
CA PHE A 73 31.35 -12.01 -7.96
C PHE A 73 29.90 -11.61 -7.69
N PHE A 74 29.50 -11.59 -6.41
CA PHE A 74 28.24 -10.97 -6.03
C PHE A 74 28.33 -9.46 -6.31
N ILE A 75 27.40 -8.98 -7.13
CA ILE A 75 27.34 -7.57 -7.54
C ILE A 75 26.21 -6.82 -6.83
N TYR A 76 25.32 -7.55 -6.14
CA TYR A 76 24.19 -7.02 -5.39
C TYR A 76 24.04 -7.71 -4.04
N SER A 77 23.57 -6.96 -3.04
CA SER A 77 22.94 -7.51 -1.84
C SER A 77 21.65 -6.78 -1.49
N GLU A 78 20.71 -7.50 -0.87
CA GLU A 78 19.46 -6.99 -0.31
C GLU A 78 19.22 -7.62 1.06
N ALA A 79 18.71 -6.85 2.02
CA ALA A 79 18.11 -7.39 3.23
C ALA A 79 16.61 -7.58 2.99
N VAL A 80 16.08 -8.77 3.25
CA VAL A 80 14.68 -9.14 2.99
C VAL A 80 13.85 -9.09 4.27
N TYR A 81 14.44 -9.44 5.40
CA TYR A 81 13.72 -9.57 6.67
C TYR A 81 14.64 -9.26 7.86
N ILE A 82 14.09 -8.76 8.97
CA ILE A 82 14.78 -8.61 10.25
C ILE A 82 13.90 -9.15 11.38
N ASN A 83 14.45 -10.02 12.23
CA ASN A 83 13.72 -10.52 13.40
C ASN A 83 13.88 -9.59 14.63
N ASN A 84 13.16 -9.90 15.71
CA ASN A 84 13.19 -9.10 16.94
C ASN A 84 14.49 -9.28 17.76
N GLN A 85 15.42 -10.10 17.28
CA GLN A 85 16.77 -10.24 17.81
C GLN A 85 17.79 -9.46 16.97
N ALA A 86 17.34 -8.64 16.03
CA ALA A 86 18.17 -7.89 15.09
C ALA A 86 19.05 -8.77 14.19
N VAL A 87 18.63 -10.02 13.96
CA VAL A 87 19.22 -10.89 12.93
C VAL A 87 18.54 -10.59 11.62
N ILE A 88 19.34 -10.24 10.63
CA ILE A 88 18.90 -9.83 9.29
C ILE A 88 19.05 -11.02 8.36
N LEU A 89 18.03 -11.29 7.57
CA LEU A 89 18.06 -12.26 6.49
C LEU A 89 18.10 -11.51 5.16
N GLY A 90 18.98 -11.91 4.24
CA GLY A 90 19.15 -11.23 2.96
C GLY A 90 19.56 -12.15 1.82
N ASN A 91 19.68 -11.58 0.62
CA ASN A 91 20.18 -12.25 -0.57
C ASN A 91 21.38 -11.51 -1.15
N SER A 92 22.35 -12.26 -1.65
CA SER A 92 23.39 -11.76 -2.56
C SER A 92 23.13 -12.31 -3.97
N THR A 93 23.29 -11.48 -4.99
CA THR A 93 22.99 -11.87 -6.39
C THR A 93 24.22 -11.73 -7.27
N THR A 94 24.49 -12.75 -8.09
CA THR A 94 25.56 -12.72 -9.11
C THR A 94 25.08 -12.02 -10.38
N GLY A 95 26.02 -11.60 -11.25
CA GLY A 95 25.68 -11.04 -12.55
C GLY A 95 26.67 -9.99 -13.07
N SER A 96 26.29 -9.33 -14.17
CA SER A 96 27.12 -8.34 -14.88
C SER A 96 26.57 -6.90 -14.85
N GLY A 97 25.50 -6.64 -14.09
CA GLY A 97 24.94 -5.30 -13.88
C GLY A 97 23.77 -4.90 -14.79
N TRP A 98 23.14 -5.84 -15.50
CA TRP A 98 22.00 -5.65 -16.41
C TRP A 98 20.74 -6.38 -15.90
N PRO A 99 19.53 -6.12 -16.47
CA PRO A 99 18.22 -6.55 -15.92
C PRO A 99 18.02 -8.06 -15.77
N ASP A 100 18.87 -8.87 -16.39
CA ASP A 100 18.88 -10.32 -16.24
C ASP A 100 19.82 -10.69 -15.08
N GLU A 101 19.42 -10.28 -13.87
CA GLU A 101 20.13 -10.56 -12.61
C GLU A 101 20.19 -12.08 -12.37
N GLY A 102 21.35 -12.58 -11.94
CA GLY A 102 21.69 -14.01 -11.91
C GLY A 102 21.21 -14.77 -10.66
N GLU A 103 21.92 -15.84 -10.32
CA GLU A 103 21.62 -16.75 -9.21
C GLU A 103 21.70 -16.02 -7.84
N LYS A 104 20.67 -16.23 -7.00
CA LYS A 104 20.60 -15.67 -5.63
C LYS A 104 21.24 -16.60 -4.59
N ARG A 105 21.80 -16.00 -3.55
CA ARG A 105 22.30 -16.71 -2.38
C ARG A 105 21.81 -16.06 -1.09
N ALA A 106 21.07 -16.82 -0.30
CA ALA A 106 20.58 -16.37 0.99
C ALA A 106 21.73 -16.27 2.02
N PHE A 107 21.68 -15.27 2.90
CA PHE A 107 22.61 -15.09 4.01
C PHE A 107 21.89 -14.58 5.25
N LEU A 108 22.47 -14.85 6.42
CA LEU A 108 22.16 -14.18 7.67
C LEU A 108 23.23 -13.16 8.02
N TYR A 109 22.81 -12.05 8.61
CA TYR A 109 23.68 -11.07 9.23
C TYR A 109 23.28 -10.89 10.70
N ASP A 110 24.21 -11.19 11.60
CA ASP A 110 24.08 -11.01 13.04
C ASP A 110 25.31 -10.26 13.56
N ALA A 111 25.13 -8.97 13.89
CA ALA A 111 26.20 -8.11 14.38
C ALA A 111 26.80 -8.57 15.72
N SER A 112 26.14 -9.47 16.45
CA SER A 112 26.65 -10.03 17.71
C SER A 112 27.71 -11.13 17.48
N LEU A 113 27.79 -11.68 16.27
CA LEU A 113 28.74 -12.75 15.95
C LEU A 113 30.14 -12.21 15.61
N PRO A 114 31.22 -12.96 15.91
CA PRO A 114 32.58 -12.60 15.50
C PRO A 114 32.76 -12.53 13.98
N ALA A 115 31.96 -13.31 13.24
CA ALA A 115 31.80 -13.23 11.80
C ALA A 115 30.30 -12.95 11.53
N PRO A 116 29.91 -11.67 11.34
CA PRO A 116 28.51 -11.29 11.30
C PRO A 116 27.72 -11.92 10.15
N PHE A 117 28.38 -12.15 9.01
CA PHE A 117 27.78 -12.82 7.87
C PHE A 117 27.88 -14.34 8.01
N VAL A 118 26.73 -15.00 7.94
CA VAL A 118 26.59 -16.45 7.91
C VAL A 118 25.90 -16.82 6.61
N ASP A 119 26.65 -17.46 5.71
CA ASP A 119 26.08 -18.01 4.48
C ASP A 119 25.10 -19.13 4.81
N LEU A 120 23.91 -19.04 4.21
CA LEU A 120 22.97 -20.15 4.22
C LEU A 120 23.39 -21.09 3.08
N PRO A 121 23.69 -22.38 3.37
CA PRO A 121 24.08 -23.31 2.31
C PRO A 121 22.94 -23.46 1.29
N PRO A 122 23.18 -23.87 0.03
CA PRO A 122 22.07 -24.31 -0.81
C PRO A 122 21.33 -25.49 -0.18
N PRO A 123 20.01 -25.58 -0.38
CA PRO A 123 19.31 -26.83 -0.17
C PRO A 123 19.95 -27.95 -0.98
N SER A 124 19.95 -29.15 -0.43
CA SER A 124 20.36 -30.34 -1.16
C SER A 124 19.46 -31.49 -0.78
N TYR A 125 19.06 -32.29 -1.77
CA TYR A 125 18.29 -33.51 -1.57
C TYR A 125 19.08 -34.72 -2.10
N VAL A 126 18.57 -35.91 -1.82
CA VAL A 126 19.09 -37.16 -2.40
C VAL A 126 18.09 -37.61 -3.45
N ASP A 127 18.52 -37.76 -4.70
CA ASP A 127 17.66 -38.18 -5.80
C ASP A 127 17.28 -39.67 -5.70
N ASP A 128 16.44 -40.13 -6.63
CA ASP A 128 16.00 -41.53 -6.71
C ASP A 128 17.16 -42.53 -6.90
N ASN A 129 18.34 -42.06 -7.33
CA ASN A 129 19.54 -42.86 -7.51
C ASN A 129 20.45 -42.88 -6.27
N GLY A 130 20.12 -42.13 -5.22
CA GLY A 130 20.95 -42.00 -4.03
C GLY A 130 22.07 -40.97 -4.15
N GLU A 131 22.08 -40.15 -5.20
CA GLU A 131 23.04 -39.07 -5.41
C GLU A 131 22.57 -37.77 -4.76
N ARG A 132 23.50 -37.04 -4.14
CA ARG A 132 23.21 -35.75 -3.53
C ARG A 132 23.14 -34.68 -4.62
N VAL A 133 21.95 -34.15 -4.85
CA VAL A 133 21.71 -33.01 -5.74
C VAL A 133 21.68 -31.73 -4.91
N VAL A 134 22.40 -30.71 -5.36
CA VAL A 134 22.46 -29.39 -4.73
C VAL A 134 21.69 -28.43 -5.61
N GLU A 135 20.74 -27.69 -5.04
CA GLU A 135 19.94 -26.75 -5.81
C GLU A 135 20.77 -25.58 -6.33
N SER A 136 20.37 -25.02 -7.47
CA SER A 136 21.18 -24.05 -8.23
C SER A 136 21.16 -22.64 -7.64
N PHE A 137 20.25 -22.31 -6.74
CA PHE A 137 20.29 -21.03 -6.02
C PHE A 137 19.40 -21.06 -4.78
N SER A 138 19.53 -20.06 -3.91
CA SER A 138 18.68 -19.90 -2.72
C SER A 138 18.23 -18.45 -2.54
N GLU A 139 16.94 -18.24 -2.32
CA GLU A 139 16.34 -16.95 -2.03
C GLU A 139 15.71 -16.95 -0.64
N ALA A 140 16.22 -16.08 0.22
CA ALA A 140 15.68 -15.77 1.54
C ALA A 140 14.23 -15.28 1.48
N VAL A 141 13.41 -15.81 2.38
CA VAL A 141 11.99 -15.43 2.51
C VAL A 141 11.72 -14.82 3.89
N ARG A 142 12.02 -15.55 4.97
CA ARG A 142 11.70 -15.11 6.33
C ARG A 142 12.59 -15.80 7.37
N ILE A 143 12.86 -15.11 8.47
CA ILE A 143 13.47 -15.67 9.68
C ILE A 143 12.54 -15.41 10.86
N ASN A 144 12.39 -16.38 11.77
CA ASN A 144 11.66 -16.17 13.01
C ASN A 144 12.57 -15.74 14.17
N ASN A 145 11.96 -15.48 15.33
CA ASN A 145 12.68 -15.08 16.54
C ASN A 145 13.48 -16.23 17.18
N GLN A 146 13.40 -17.45 16.67
CA GLN A 146 14.23 -18.59 17.10
C GLN A 146 15.48 -18.74 16.23
N GLY A 147 15.63 -17.94 15.16
CA GLY A 147 16.73 -18.04 14.20
C GLY A 147 16.48 -19.06 13.10
N GLU A 148 15.26 -19.58 13.01
CA GLU A 148 14.86 -20.56 12.00
C GLU A 148 14.47 -19.83 10.72
N VAL A 149 14.97 -20.31 9.58
CA VAL A 149 14.90 -19.59 8.31
C VAL A 149 14.09 -20.37 7.29
N ILE A 150 13.27 -19.66 6.52
CA ILE A 150 12.66 -20.15 5.29
C ILE A 150 13.39 -19.52 4.10
N ILE A 151 13.89 -20.37 3.21
CA ILE A 151 14.39 -19.98 1.89
C ILE A 151 13.58 -20.71 0.82
N THR A 152 13.68 -20.24 -0.42
CA THR A 152 13.21 -20.95 -1.61
C THR A 152 14.37 -21.24 -2.54
N ALA A 153 14.33 -22.36 -3.25
CA ALA A 153 15.33 -22.70 -4.25
C ALA A 153 14.65 -23.33 -5.47
N ASP A 154 15.17 -23.03 -6.66
CA ASP A 154 14.73 -23.70 -7.89
C ASP A 154 15.59 -24.92 -8.17
N GLY A 155 14.92 -26.01 -8.53
CA GLY A 155 15.53 -27.26 -8.95
C GLY A 155 14.86 -27.88 -10.15
N GLU A 156 15.27 -29.10 -10.51
CA GLU A 156 14.64 -29.89 -11.59
C GLU A 156 13.14 -30.15 -11.36
N HIS A 157 12.69 -30.03 -10.11
CA HIS A 157 11.29 -30.21 -9.70
C HIS A 157 10.53 -28.89 -9.51
N GLY A 158 11.08 -27.77 -9.99
CA GLY A 158 10.54 -26.43 -9.79
C GLY A 158 10.96 -25.81 -8.46
N ARG A 159 10.37 -24.64 -8.15
CA ARG A 159 10.69 -23.86 -6.95
C ARG A 159 10.12 -24.52 -5.70
N GLN A 160 10.97 -24.80 -4.72
CA GLN A 160 10.59 -25.41 -3.44
C GLN A 160 10.98 -24.51 -2.26
N ALA A 161 10.29 -24.67 -1.12
CA ALA A 161 10.61 -23.98 0.12
C ALA A 161 11.37 -24.93 1.07
N TYR A 162 12.41 -24.41 1.71
CA TYR A 162 13.23 -25.15 2.65
C TYR A 162 13.32 -24.40 3.98
N TYR A 163 13.21 -25.16 5.04
CA TYR A 163 13.37 -24.71 6.41
C TYR A 163 14.76 -25.07 6.91
N TRP A 164 15.46 -24.10 7.48
CA TRP A 164 16.78 -24.26 8.08
C TRP A 164 16.71 -24.08 9.60
N ASP A 165 17.13 -25.10 10.34
CA ASP A 165 17.09 -25.15 11.81
C ASP A 165 18.40 -24.65 12.48
N GLY A 166 19.29 -24.01 11.73
CA GLY A 166 20.63 -23.68 12.19
C GLY A 166 21.70 -24.71 11.82
N THR A 167 21.30 -25.93 11.42
CA THR A 167 22.24 -27.03 11.16
C THR A 167 21.97 -27.80 9.88
N SER A 168 20.71 -27.92 9.46
CA SER A 168 20.29 -28.70 8.30
C SER A 168 19.08 -28.09 7.61
N TYR A 169 18.95 -28.34 6.31
CA TYR A 169 17.71 -28.06 5.58
C TYR A 169 16.76 -29.24 5.68
N ARG A 170 15.49 -28.91 5.81
CA ARG A 170 14.37 -29.82 5.62
C ARG A 170 13.45 -29.19 4.59
N ASN A 171 12.87 -30.01 3.71
CA ASN A 171 11.79 -29.52 2.87
C ASN A 171 10.68 -29.02 3.80
N VAL A 172 10.08 -27.87 3.46
CA VAL A 172 8.90 -27.41 4.20
C VAL A 172 7.71 -28.21 3.71
N ASP A 173 7.62 -29.44 4.20
CA ASP A 173 6.37 -30.19 4.15
C ASP A 173 5.43 -29.57 5.19
N PHE A 174 4.22 -29.20 4.80
CA PHE A 174 3.22 -28.70 5.73
C PHE A 174 2.66 -29.88 6.54
N ILE A 175 3.37 -30.23 7.61
CA ILE A 175 3.00 -31.30 8.53
C ILE A 175 1.90 -30.77 9.46
N LYS A 176 0.69 -31.32 9.35
CA LYS A 176 -0.37 -31.08 10.33
C LYS A 176 0.04 -31.61 11.69
N SER A 177 -0.59 -31.16 12.77
CA SER A 177 -0.34 -31.66 14.14
C SER A 177 -0.60 -33.17 14.33
N ASP A 178 -1.07 -33.88 13.29
CA ASP A 178 -1.31 -35.31 13.24
C ASP A 178 -0.31 -36.08 12.34
N ASP A 179 0.82 -35.47 11.97
CA ASP A 179 1.87 -36.01 11.11
C ASP A 179 1.43 -36.36 9.68
N SER A 180 0.26 -35.86 9.22
CA SER A 180 -0.14 -36.00 7.82
C SER A 180 0.42 -34.87 6.94
N VAL A 181 1.02 -35.25 5.81
CA VAL A 181 1.44 -34.34 4.74
C VAL A 181 0.27 -34.16 3.79
N THR A 182 -0.26 -32.95 3.68
CA THR A 182 -1.14 -32.58 2.56
C THR A 182 -0.44 -31.49 1.77
N ALA A 183 -0.54 -31.54 0.44
CA ALA A 183 -0.21 -30.40 -0.41
C ALA A 183 -0.82 -29.14 0.20
N VAL A 184 -0.07 -28.03 0.19
CA VAL A 184 -0.62 -26.71 0.48
C VAL A 184 -1.85 -26.57 -0.40
N GLU A 185 -3.04 -26.62 0.20
CA GLU A 185 -4.19 -26.04 -0.49
C GLU A 185 -3.79 -24.57 -0.62
N GLU A 186 -3.51 -24.12 -1.84
CA GLU A 186 -3.63 -22.70 -2.14
C GLU A 186 -4.92 -22.24 -1.44
N PRO A 187 -4.88 -21.21 -0.58
CA PRO A 187 -6.07 -20.79 0.15
C PRO A 187 -7.18 -20.68 -0.88
N ALA A 188 -8.24 -21.47 -0.70
CA ALA A 188 -9.23 -21.66 -1.74
C ALA A 188 -9.76 -20.29 -2.15
N TYR A 189 -9.36 -19.80 -3.33
CA TYR A 189 -9.83 -18.51 -3.79
C TYR A 189 -11.30 -18.70 -4.17
N ARG A 190 -12.18 -18.00 -3.46
CA ARG A 190 -13.58 -17.93 -3.83
C ARG A 190 -13.71 -16.84 -4.88
N ARG A 191 -14.20 -17.22 -6.05
CA ARG A 191 -14.64 -16.22 -7.02
C ARG A 191 -15.87 -15.51 -6.48
N LEU A 192 -15.79 -14.19 -6.37
CA LEU A 192 -16.90 -13.34 -5.97
C LEU A 192 -17.97 -13.23 -7.07
N GLY A 193 -19.18 -12.87 -6.67
CA GLY A 193 -20.37 -12.78 -7.50
C GLY A 193 -20.20 -11.76 -8.61
N ARG A 194 -19.94 -12.23 -9.84
CA ARG A 194 -19.82 -11.38 -11.04
C ARG A 194 -20.94 -11.59 -12.04
N ILE A 195 -21.12 -10.62 -12.93
CA ILE A 195 -21.92 -10.81 -14.14
C ILE A 195 -21.15 -11.74 -15.09
N ILE A 196 -21.84 -12.77 -15.60
CA ILE A 196 -21.21 -13.77 -16.47
C ILE A 196 -20.75 -13.12 -17.77
N GLY A 197 -19.47 -13.28 -18.10
CA GLY A 197 -18.86 -12.76 -19.33
C GLY A 197 -18.35 -11.32 -19.21
N GLN A 198 -18.44 -10.71 -18.03
CA GLN A 198 -17.91 -9.40 -17.74
C GLN A 198 -16.68 -9.48 -16.84
N GLU A 199 -15.81 -8.48 -16.93
CA GLU A 199 -14.72 -8.27 -15.99
C GLU A 199 -15.29 -7.89 -14.62
N GLY A 200 -14.50 -8.09 -13.57
CA GLY A 200 -14.91 -7.84 -12.19
C GLY A 200 -13.75 -7.24 -11.40
N GLU A 201 -14.05 -6.22 -10.61
CA GLU A 201 -13.11 -5.47 -9.78
C GLU A 201 -13.61 -5.47 -8.34
N ALA A 202 -12.74 -5.83 -7.40
CA ALA A 202 -13.07 -5.76 -5.98
C ALA A 202 -13.09 -4.30 -5.52
N VAL A 203 -14.08 -3.93 -4.73
CA VAL A 203 -14.25 -2.55 -4.25
C VAL A 203 -14.00 -2.52 -2.74
N ALA A 204 -14.88 -3.15 -1.95
CA ALA A 204 -14.79 -3.13 -0.49
C ALA A 204 -15.25 -4.45 0.15
N ILE A 205 -14.78 -4.69 1.37
CA ILE A 205 -15.18 -5.80 2.25
C ILE A 205 -15.34 -5.24 3.67
N ASN A 206 -16.37 -5.69 4.38
CA ASN A 206 -16.61 -5.29 5.76
C ASN A 206 -16.33 -6.43 6.77
N GLU A 207 -16.39 -6.11 8.06
CA GLU A 207 -16.11 -7.05 9.16
C GLU A 207 -17.14 -8.19 9.27
N ASN A 208 -18.30 -8.05 8.60
CA ASN A 208 -19.34 -9.08 8.53
C ASN A 208 -19.15 -10.05 7.35
N SER A 209 -17.99 -10.02 6.67
CA SER A 209 -17.71 -10.84 5.48
C SER A 209 -18.70 -10.57 4.35
N GLN A 210 -19.10 -9.32 4.17
CA GLN A 210 -19.86 -8.86 3.03
C GLN A 210 -18.94 -8.09 2.11
N VAL A 211 -19.11 -8.28 0.81
CA VAL A 211 -18.26 -7.67 -0.21
C VAL A 211 -19.11 -6.93 -1.23
N VAL A 212 -18.52 -5.90 -1.83
CA VAL A 212 -19.04 -5.28 -3.03
C VAL A 212 -17.98 -5.32 -4.12
N ILE A 213 -18.41 -5.64 -5.34
CA ILE A 213 -17.58 -5.65 -6.53
C ILE A 213 -18.27 -4.91 -7.67
N ASN A 214 -17.49 -4.33 -8.58
CA ASN A 214 -18.01 -3.76 -9.83
C ASN A 214 -17.80 -4.77 -10.95
N SER A 215 -18.85 -5.07 -11.73
CA SER A 215 -18.75 -6.01 -12.85
C SER A 215 -19.64 -5.61 -14.01
N GLY A 216 -19.03 -5.34 -15.18
CA GLY A 216 -19.75 -5.01 -16.41
C GLY A 216 -20.63 -3.76 -16.32
N GLY A 217 -20.17 -2.72 -15.60
CA GLY A 217 -20.94 -1.50 -15.35
C GLY A 217 -22.05 -1.69 -14.32
N THR A 218 -21.94 -2.67 -13.42
CA THR A 218 -22.93 -2.88 -12.37
C THR A 218 -22.26 -3.31 -11.07
N ALA A 219 -22.63 -2.65 -9.98
CA ALA A 219 -22.25 -3.04 -8.63
C ALA A 219 -22.99 -4.31 -8.18
N VAL A 220 -22.26 -5.21 -7.55
CA VAL A 220 -22.78 -6.48 -7.04
C VAL A 220 -22.36 -6.62 -5.58
N PHE A 221 -23.36 -6.78 -4.71
CA PHE A 221 -23.18 -7.09 -3.30
C PHE A 221 -23.24 -8.61 -3.11
N GLU A 222 -22.35 -9.15 -2.28
CA GLU A 222 -22.37 -10.56 -1.88
C GLU A 222 -22.13 -10.70 -0.38
N ASP A 223 -23.03 -11.39 0.31
CA ASP A 223 -22.80 -11.86 1.68
C ASP A 223 -22.13 -13.24 1.63
N LEU A 224 -20.89 -13.32 2.11
CA LEU A 224 -20.10 -14.54 2.00
C LEU A 224 -20.58 -15.64 2.95
N ASN A 225 -21.33 -15.30 4.01
CA ASN A 225 -21.78 -16.25 5.03
C ASN A 225 -22.97 -17.09 4.56
N ASP A 226 -23.95 -16.45 3.92
CA ASP A 226 -25.17 -17.12 3.45
C ASP A 226 -25.26 -17.27 1.91
N GLN A 227 -24.28 -16.72 1.20
CA GLN A 227 -24.18 -16.72 -0.27
C GLN A 227 -25.30 -15.94 -0.96
N ALA A 228 -25.91 -14.97 -0.27
CA ALA A 228 -26.80 -14.01 -0.89
C ALA A 228 -26.01 -13.12 -1.85
N ILE A 229 -26.48 -13.01 -3.10
CA ILE A 229 -25.92 -12.12 -4.12
C ILE A 229 -27.02 -11.19 -4.59
N GLU A 230 -26.76 -9.90 -4.51
CA GLU A 230 -27.67 -8.86 -4.95
C GLU A 230 -27.00 -7.97 -6.01
N VAL A 231 -27.68 -7.79 -7.13
CA VAL A 231 -27.24 -6.87 -8.19
C VAL A 231 -27.87 -5.51 -7.92
N LEU A 232 -27.03 -4.49 -7.76
CA LEU A 232 -27.46 -3.12 -7.50
C LEU A 232 -27.84 -2.49 -8.85
N ASN A 233 -29.13 -2.48 -9.16
CA ASN A 233 -29.66 -1.84 -10.38
C ASN A 233 -29.39 -0.32 -10.36
N PHE A 234 -29.27 0.29 -11.54
CA PHE A 234 -29.15 1.73 -11.72
C PHE A 234 -30.50 2.46 -11.69
N PHE A 235 -30.46 3.76 -11.48
CA PHE A 235 -31.62 4.64 -11.54
C PHE A 235 -32.29 4.68 -12.93
N PRO A 236 -33.60 4.97 -13.01
CA PRO A 236 -34.29 5.04 -14.29
C PRO A 236 -33.68 6.08 -15.23
N GLY A 237 -33.15 5.63 -16.37
CA GLY A 237 -32.52 6.49 -17.39
C GLY A 237 -31.01 6.30 -17.48
N GLU A 238 -30.40 5.73 -16.46
CA GLU A 238 -28.96 5.44 -16.41
C GLU A 238 -28.63 4.09 -17.04
N SER A 239 -27.33 3.82 -17.20
CA SER A 239 -26.84 2.58 -17.80
C SER A 239 -25.84 1.81 -16.95
N GLU A 240 -25.34 2.40 -15.86
CA GLU A 240 -24.34 1.76 -15.02
C GLU A 240 -24.49 2.09 -13.53
N THR A 241 -24.01 1.17 -12.69
CA THR A 241 -23.74 1.41 -11.27
C THR A 241 -22.30 1.04 -10.95
N VAL A 242 -21.63 1.92 -10.24
CA VAL A 242 -20.25 1.75 -9.78
C VAL A 242 -20.27 1.99 -8.28
N ALA A 243 -20.00 0.96 -7.49
CA ALA A 243 -19.82 1.09 -6.05
C ALA A 243 -18.44 1.68 -5.75
N ALA A 244 -18.38 2.50 -4.71
CA ALA A 244 -17.18 3.11 -4.17
C ALA A 244 -16.80 2.49 -2.83
N ASP A 245 -17.79 2.24 -1.95
CA ASP A 245 -17.51 1.76 -0.59
C ASP A 245 -18.70 1.02 0.07
N LEU A 246 -18.42 0.34 1.19
CA LEU A 246 -19.33 -0.51 1.97
C LEU A 246 -19.05 -0.38 3.47
N ASN A 247 -20.08 -0.06 4.27
CA ASN A 247 -19.97 -0.03 5.73
C ASN A 247 -20.30 -1.38 6.42
N ASP A 248 -20.09 -1.47 7.74
CA ASP A 248 -20.33 -2.70 8.51
C ASP A 248 -21.81 -3.08 8.63
N HIS A 249 -22.74 -2.18 8.31
CA HIS A 249 -24.16 -2.50 8.25
C HIS A 249 -24.59 -3.16 6.94
N GLY A 250 -23.66 -3.33 5.98
CA GLY A 250 -23.97 -3.87 4.67
C GLY A 250 -24.55 -2.83 3.71
N HIS A 251 -24.39 -1.53 3.99
CA HIS A 251 -24.85 -0.46 3.12
C HIS A 251 -23.75 -0.05 2.16
N VAL A 252 -24.12 0.13 0.88
CA VAL A 252 -23.18 0.39 -0.22
C VAL A 252 -23.42 1.78 -0.75
N VAL A 253 -22.34 2.49 -1.09
CA VAL A 253 -22.40 3.77 -1.78
C VAL A 253 -21.66 3.73 -3.11
N GLY A 254 -21.97 4.69 -3.97
CA GLY A 254 -21.27 4.88 -5.23
C GLY A 254 -22.06 5.78 -6.17
N VAL A 255 -21.93 5.54 -7.47
CA VAL A 255 -22.58 6.34 -8.52
C VAL A 255 -23.45 5.45 -9.41
N SER A 256 -24.62 5.96 -9.79
CA SER A 256 -25.48 5.41 -10.82
C SER A 256 -25.57 6.44 -11.95
N GLY A 257 -24.79 6.26 -13.02
CA GLY A 257 -24.65 7.26 -14.07
C GLY A 257 -23.96 8.52 -13.56
N ASP A 258 -24.67 9.64 -13.50
CA ASP A 258 -24.17 10.92 -12.97
C ASP A 258 -24.63 11.20 -11.52
N GLU A 259 -25.34 10.27 -10.87
CA GLU A 259 -26.00 10.49 -9.58
C GLU A 259 -25.46 9.57 -8.49
N GLY A 260 -25.01 10.15 -7.38
CA GLY A 260 -24.58 9.42 -6.19
C GLY A 260 -25.74 8.63 -5.58
N PHE A 261 -25.46 7.43 -5.08
CA PHE A 261 -26.46 6.59 -4.42
C PHE A 261 -26.01 6.10 -3.04
N PHE A 262 -27.01 5.85 -2.20
CA PHE A 262 -26.92 5.04 -1.00
C PHE A 262 -27.82 3.82 -1.16
N TRP A 263 -27.27 2.63 -1.00
CA TRP A 263 -28.01 1.37 -1.11
C TRP A 263 -28.12 0.69 0.25
N ARG A 264 -29.33 0.27 0.59
CA ARG A 264 -29.67 -0.42 1.83
C ARG A 264 -30.66 -1.54 1.57
N GLY A 265 -30.17 -2.78 1.61
CA GLY A 265 -31.00 -4.00 1.62
C GLY A 265 -32.06 -4.03 0.52
N GLY A 266 -31.63 -3.96 -0.73
CA GLY A 266 -32.48 -3.99 -1.92
C GLY A 266 -33.13 -2.65 -2.31
N SER A 267 -32.93 -1.59 -1.53
CA SER A 267 -33.42 -0.24 -1.83
C SER A 267 -32.27 0.70 -2.15
N MET A 268 -32.32 1.36 -3.30
CA MET A 268 -31.35 2.40 -3.70
C MET A 268 -31.97 3.78 -3.55
N TYR A 269 -31.29 4.67 -2.83
CA TYR A 269 -31.69 6.03 -2.56
C TYR A 269 -30.76 6.99 -3.31
N PRO A 270 -31.29 7.92 -4.12
CA PRO A 270 -30.46 8.96 -4.73
C PRO A 270 -29.98 9.95 -3.66
N MET A 271 -28.73 10.38 -3.78
CA MET A 271 -28.17 11.42 -2.91
C MET A 271 -28.77 12.80 -3.22
N GLY A 272 -29.22 13.03 -4.45
CA GLY A 272 -29.51 14.36 -4.97
C GLY A 272 -28.23 15.06 -5.42
N HIS A 273 -28.40 16.30 -5.87
CA HIS A 273 -27.29 17.18 -6.24
C HIS A 273 -27.57 18.63 -5.83
N LEU A 274 -26.54 19.48 -5.76
CA LEU A 274 -26.61 20.90 -5.39
C LEU A 274 -27.13 21.81 -6.52
N GLY A 275 -27.96 21.25 -7.41
CA GLY A 275 -28.56 21.95 -8.55
C GLY A 275 -27.78 21.91 -9.87
N GLY A 276 -26.57 21.34 -9.91
CA GLY A 276 -25.75 21.20 -11.13
C GLY A 276 -26.07 19.99 -11.99
N GLY A 277 -26.73 18.98 -11.43
CA GLY A 277 -27.21 17.80 -12.15
C GLY A 277 -26.36 16.56 -11.98
N SER A 278 -25.33 16.59 -11.13
CA SER A 278 -24.54 15.41 -10.79
C SER A 278 -24.07 15.37 -9.34
N SER A 279 -23.83 14.16 -8.85
CA SER A 279 -23.22 13.89 -7.55
C SER A 279 -22.48 12.56 -7.56
N GLU A 280 -21.54 12.43 -6.63
CA GLU A 280 -20.72 11.25 -6.45
C GLU A 280 -20.62 10.93 -4.96
N ALA A 281 -20.74 9.64 -4.63
CA ALA A 281 -20.46 9.11 -3.30
C ALA A 281 -19.09 8.42 -3.33
N VAL A 282 -18.21 8.76 -2.39
CA VAL A 282 -16.84 8.22 -2.37
C VAL A 282 -16.57 7.33 -1.17
N ASP A 283 -17.21 7.60 -0.02
CA ASP A 283 -16.92 6.92 1.24
C ASP A 283 -18.14 6.94 2.16
N ILE A 284 -18.29 5.93 3.02
CA ILE A 284 -19.39 5.82 3.97
C ILE A 284 -18.92 5.36 5.35
N ASN A 285 -19.36 6.07 6.40
CA ASN A 285 -19.11 5.65 7.77
C ASN A 285 -20.20 4.70 8.32
N ASN A 286 -19.97 4.13 9.50
CA ASN A 286 -20.92 3.21 10.14
C ASN A 286 -22.19 3.88 10.69
N ASN A 287 -22.28 5.21 10.65
CA ASN A 287 -23.47 5.98 10.99
C ASN A 287 -24.37 6.28 9.78
N ASP A 288 -24.10 5.67 8.62
CA ASP A 288 -24.77 5.92 7.33
C ASP A 288 -24.63 7.37 6.85
N TRP A 289 -23.51 8.02 7.17
CA TRP A 289 -23.12 9.29 6.58
C TRP A 289 -22.19 9.01 5.41
N VAL A 290 -22.50 9.66 4.30
CA VAL A 290 -21.84 9.44 3.01
C VAL A 290 -21.09 10.71 2.64
N ALA A 291 -19.78 10.61 2.49
CA ALA A 291 -18.97 11.68 1.94
C ALA A 291 -18.92 11.59 0.41
N GLY A 292 -18.82 12.74 -0.24
CA GLY A 292 -18.83 12.79 -1.69
C GLY A 292 -18.66 14.20 -2.23
N SER A 293 -19.01 14.36 -3.50
CA SER A 293 -18.99 15.66 -4.18
C SER A 293 -20.27 15.86 -4.99
N SER A 294 -20.69 17.11 -5.22
CA SER A 294 -21.84 17.41 -6.06
C SER A 294 -21.67 18.70 -6.83
N THR A 295 -22.17 18.72 -8.06
CA THR A 295 -22.19 19.93 -8.87
C THR A 295 -23.27 20.91 -8.40
N THR A 296 -22.87 22.17 -8.28
CA THR A 296 -23.71 23.29 -7.89
C THR A 296 -24.41 23.89 -9.12
N SER A 297 -25.46 24.70 -8.89
CA SER A 297 -26.23 25.32 -9.97
C SER A 297 -25.44 26.30 -10.86
N ASP A 298 -24.30 26.80 -10.41
CA ASP A 298 -23.36 27.64 -11.16
C ASP A 298 -22.24 26.84 -11.85
N GLY A 299 -22.22 25.51 -11.68
CA GLY A 299 -21.35 24.57 -12.38
C GLY A 299 -20.02 24.27 -11.69
N ALA A 300 -19.83 24.76 -10.45
CA ALA A 300 -18.74 24.34 -9.60
C ALA A 300 -19.03 22.96 -8.97
N THR A 301 -18.01 22.34 -8.37
CA THR A 301 -18.16 21.09 -7.61
C THR A 301 -17.83 21.34 -6.15
N HIS A 302 -18.74 20.99 -5.24
CA HIS A 302 -18.50 21.11 -3.81
C HIS A 302 -18.48 19.72 -3.14
N ALA A 303 -17.65 19.59 -2.12
CA ALA A 303 -17.66 18.49 -1.19
C ALA A 303 -19.00 18.49 -0.43
N VAL A 304 -19.57 17.31 -0.25
CA VAL A 304 -20.87 17.13 0.40
C VAL A 304 -20.83 16.01 1.42
N VAL A 305 -21.75 16.10 2.39
CA VAL A 305 -22.16 14.96 3.20
C VAL A 305 -23.63 14.68 2.94
N TRP A 306 -23.97 13.42 2.76
CA TRP A 306 -25.34 12.95 2.68
C TRP A 306 -25.67 12.01 3.83
N TYR A 307 -26.89 12.08 4.37
CA TYR A 307 -27.39 11.12 5.34
C TYR A 307 -28.91 10.98 5.27
N LEU A 308 -29.44 9.92 5.86
CA LEU A 308 -30.88 9.72 6.01
C LEU A 308 -31.39 10.39 7.29
N GLU A 309 -32.21 11.43 7.13
CA GLU A 309 -32.94 12.09 8.21
C GLU A 309 -34.44 11.78 8.08
N GLU A 310 -35.01 11.09 9.08
CA GLU A 310 -36.44 10.67 9.10
C GLU A 310 -36.89 9.92 7.82
N GLY A 311 -35.99 9.16 7.19
CA GLY A 311 -36.26 8.42 5.96
C GLY A 311 -36.21 9.25 4.68
N ARG A 312 -35.67 10.48 4.75
CA ARG A 312 -35.39 11.33 3.60
C ARG A 312 -33.89 11.58 3.50
N GLY A 313 -33.35 11.52 2.28
CA GLY A 313 -31.98 11.93 2.03
C GLY A 313 -31.82 13.43 2.26
N LYS A 314 -30.78 13.81 3.01
CA LYS A 314 -30.37 15.19 3.22
C LYS A 314 -28.96 15.34 2.69
N LEU A 315 -28.81 16.24 1.72
CA LEU A 315 -27.52 16.60 1.14
C LEU A 315 -27.07 17.92 1.76
N MET A 316 -25.88 17.92 2.36
CA MET A 316 -25.27 19.07 3.02
C MET A 316 -24.03 19.49 2.24
N ASP A 317 -24.00 20.75 1.81
CA ASP A 317 -22.85 21.38 1.18
C ASP A 317 -21.81 21.74 2.26
N LEU A 318 -20.56 21.31 2.08
CA LEU A 318 -19.46 21.62 3.01
C LEU A 318 -18.76 22.94 2.67
N GLY A 319 -19.05 23.52 1.50
CA GLY A 319 -18.41 24.73 0.99
C GLY A 319 -16.98 24.50 0.48
N THR A 320 -16.20 25.58 0.44
CA THR A 320 -14.80 25.58 -0.03
C THR A 320 -13.91 26.40 0.91
N LEU A 321 -12.59 26.30 0.73
CA LEU A 321 -11.58 27.12 1.40
C LEU A 321 -11.45 28.54 0.81
N GLY A 322 -12.34 28.93 -0.11
CA GLY A 322 -12.39 30.27 -0.70
C GLY A 322 -12.36 30.31 -2.23
N GLY A 323 -12.04 29.19 -2.88
CA GLY A 323 -12.18 29.01 -4.33
C GLY A 323 -13.54 28.49 -4.75
N ASP A 324 -13.64 27.99 -5.98
CA ASP A 324 -14.91 27.53 -6.54
C ASP A 324 -15.15 26.05 -6.24
N ASN A 325 -14.09 25.23 -6.11
CA ASN A 325 -14.24 23.78 -6.03
C ASN A 325 -13.71 23.14 -4.74
N SER A 326 -14.40 22.09 -4.28
CA SER A 326 -13.97 21.19 -3.20
C SER A 326 -14.45 19.76 -3.45
N TYR A 327 -13.72 18.78 -2.91
CA TYR A 327 -13.97 17.36 -3.10
C TYR A 327 -13.67 16.61 -1.80
N ALA A 328 -14.62 15.81 -1.31
CA ALA A 328 -14.38 14.90 -0.19
C ALA A 328 -13.68 13.62 -0.68
N THR A 329 -12.87 13.02 0.17
CA THR A 329 -12.14 11.77 -0.11
C THR A 329 -12.37 10.69 0.94
N ALA A 330 -12.60 11.07 2.21
CA ALA A 330 -12.84 10.11 3.28
C ALA A 330 -13.66 10.71 4.44
N ILE A 331 -14.30 9.85 5.22
CA ILE A 331 -15.09 10.16 6.41
C ILE A 331 -14.83 9.13 7.52
N ASN A 332 -14.78 9.57 8.79
CA ASN A 332 -14.73 8.65 9.95
C ASN A 332 -16.07 8.53 10.67
N ASP A 333 -16.19 7.64 11.66
CA ASP A 333 -17.43 7.43 12.42
C ASP A 333 -17.81 8.63 13.30
N ALA A 334 -16.88 9.53 13.60
CA ALA A 334 -17.18 10.79 14.26
C ALA A 334 -17.86 11.81 13.33
N GLY A 335 -17.99 11.51 12.03
CA GLY A 335 -18.57 12.38 11.02
C GLY A 335 -17.62 13.49 10.57
N GLN A 336 -16.32 13.35 10.82
CA GLN A 336 -15.30 14.24 10.28
C GLN A 336 -14.98 13.83 8.86
N VAL A 337 -14.90 14.80 7.96
CA VAL A 337 -14.68 14.58 6.53
C VAL A 337 -13.36 15.22 6.13
N VAL A 338 -12.57 14.52 5.33
CA VAL A 338 -11.37 15.08 4.72
C VAL A 338 -11.48 15.08 3.20
N GLY A 339 -10.62 15.87 2.57
CA GLY A 339 -10.59 16.01 1.13
C GLY A 339 -9.64 17.11 0.71
N TYR A 340 -9.94 17.75 -0.42
CA TYR A 340 -9.19 18.90 -0.90
C TYR A 340 -10.12 19.99 -1.44
N SER A 341 -9.69 21.24 -1.33
CA SER A 341 -10.46 22.40 -1.75
C SER A 341 -9.57 23.50 -2.31
N GLU A 342 -10.07 24.19 -3.32
CA GLU A 342 -9.48 25.42 -3.82
C GLU A 342 -9.56 26.51 -2.75
N THR A 343 -8.45 27.22 -2.57
CA THR A 343 -8.32 28.32 -1.57
C THR A 343 -8.72 29.68 -2.15
N GLY A 344 -8.93 29.76 -3.47
CA GLY A 344 -9.13 31.01 -4.21
C GLY A 344 -7.82 31.73 -4.56
N GLU A 345 -6.68 31.23 -4.09
CA GLU A 345 -5.37 31.69 -4.52
C GLU A 345 -4.93 30.99 -5.82
N THR A 346 -3.98 31.60 -6.54
CA THR A 346 -3.40 31.02 -7.76
C THR A 346 -1.89 30.97 -7.66
N TYR A 347 -1.29 29.87 -8.11
CA TYR A 347 0.14 29.70 -8.23
C TYR A 347 0.58 29.80 -9.70
N THR A 348 1.73 30.42 -9.97
CA THR A 348 2.26 30.57 -11.35
C THR A 348 3.74 30.24 -11.42
N GLU A 349 4.09 29.28 -12.29
CA GLU A 349 5.46 28.83 -12.54
C GLU A 349 5.61 28.45 -14.01
N GLY A 350 6.75 28.73 -14.64
CA GLY A 350 6.99 28.37 -16.04
C GLY A 350 6.00 28.94 -17.07
N GLY A 351 5.20 29.95 -16.70
CA GLY A 351 4.12 30.50 -17.52
C GLY A 351 2.79 29.72 -17.45
N GLN A 352 2.70 28.71 -16.58
CA GLN A 352 1.44 28.03 -16.24
C GLN A 352 0.88 28.62 -14.94
N THR A 353 -0.43 28.89 -14.94
CA THR A 353 -1.16 29.36 -13.75
C THR A 353 -2.21 28.31 -13.38
N VAL A 354 -2.24 27.94 -12.10
CA VAL A 354 -3.12 26.91 -11.54
C VAL A 354 -3.74 27.40 -10.24
N ASN A 355 -4.92 26.91 -9.91
CA ASN A 355 -5.56 27.19 -8.61
C ASN A 355 -4.79 26.46 -7.49
N VAL A 356 -4.62 27.14 -6.37
CA VAL A 356 -4.06 26.57 -5.14
C VAL A 356 -5.15 25.72 -4.49
N VAL A 357 -4.81 24.47 -4.20
CA VAL A 357 -5.70 23.47 -3.61
C VAL A 357 -5.06 22.94 -2.35
N HIS A 358 -5.74 22.97 -1.22
CA HIS A 358 -5.24 22.40 0.01
C HIS A 358 -6.13 21.28 0.51
N GLY A 359 -5.52 20.34 1.25
CA GLY A 359 -6.24 19.37 2.05
C GLY A 359 -7.10 20.10 3.08
N PHE A 360 -8.30 19.60 3.32
CA PHE A 360 -9.17 20.11 4.38
C PHE A 360 -9.56 19.04 5.38
N LEU A 361 -9.90 19.46 6.59
CA LEU A 361 -10.68 18.71 7.56
C LEU A 361 -11.97 19.48 7.81
N TRP A 362 -13.12 18.87 7.56
CA TRP A 362 -14.42 19.39 7.93
C TRP A 362 -14.92 18.64 9.17
N GLN A 363 -15.44 19.39 10.13
CA GLN A 363 -16.14 18.78 11.27
C GLN A 363 -17.34 19.63 11.67
N LYS A 364 -18.36 18.97 12.18
CA LYS A 364 -19.50 19.64 12.78
C LYS A 364 -19.07 20.33 14.08
N GLU A 365 -19.42 21.60 14.25
CA GLU A 365 -19.25 22.31 15.52
C GLU A 365 -20.60 22.43 16.25
N ASP A 366 -20.58 22.29 17.57
CA ASP A 366 -21.76 22.50 18.44
C ASP A 366 -22.04 24.01 18.61
N GLY A 367 -22.46 24.69 17.54
CA GLY A 367 -22.91 26.08 17.55
C GLY A 367 -24.42 26.24 17.80
N GLU A 368 -24.88 27.42 18.21
CA GLU A 368 -26.29 27.71 18.54
C GLU A 368 -27.29 27.43 17.38
N ASP A 369 -26.80 27.38 16.14
CA ASP A 369 -27.60 27.08 14.93
C ASP A 369 -27.38 25.66 14.37
N GLY A 370 -26.48 24.85 14.94
CA GLY A 370 -26.39 23.38 14.82
C GLY A 370 -26.37 22.70 13.44
N GLU A 371 -26.41 23.44 12.34
CA GLU A 371 -26.52 22.91 10.96
C GLU A 371 -25.26 23.10 10.11
N ASP A 372 -24.38 24.04 10.44
CA ASP A 372 -23.18 24.33 9.65
C ASP A 372 -21.91 23.86 10.39
N GLY A 373 -21.13 22.97 9.76
CA GLY A 373 -19.79 22.61 10.24
C GLY A 373 -18.71 23.53 9.68
N VAL A 374 -17.48 23.37 10.16
CA VAL A 374 -16.33 24.20 9.77
C VAL A 374 -15.34 23.39 8.96
N MET A 375 -14.92 23.94 7.82
CA MET A 375 -13.82 23.44 7.00
C MET A 375 -12.50 24.12 7.43
N TYR A 376 -11.57 23.34 7.99
CA TYR A 376 -10.22 23.78 8.33
C TYR A 376 -9.25 23.48 7.19
N ASP A 377 -8.48 24.48 6.80
CA ASP A 377 -7.35 24.34 5.88
C ASP A 377 -6.19 23.61 6.57
N LEU A 378 -5.75 22.48 6.03
CA LEU A 378 -4.59 21.73 6.51
C LEU A 378 -3.27 22.28 5.96
N GLY A 379 -3.36 23.18 4.96
CA GLY A 379 -2.23 23.80 4.29
C GLY A 379 -1.46 22.82 3.43
N ALA A 380 -0.35 23.30 2.85
CA ALA A 380 0.61 22.46 2.15
C ALA A 380 1.88 22.28 2.99
N HIS A 381 2.38 21.05 3.04
CA HIS A 381 3.53 20.67 3.88
C HIS A 381 4.84 20.76 3.07
N ASN A 382 5.76 21.64 3.49
CA ASN A 382 6.89 22.16 2.71
C ASN A 382 8.31 21.78 3.22
N ASP A 383 8.47 20.81 4.11
CA ASP A 383 9.61 20.78 5.03
C ASP A 383 10.62 19.63 4.88
N PHE A 384 10.90 19.12 3.67
CA PHE A 384 11.90 18.04 3.51
C PHE A 384 13.05 18.24 2.51
N TYR A 385 13.12 19.36 1.77
CA TYR A 385 14.29 19.64 0.93
C TYR A 385 14.65 21.13 0.91
N THR A 386 15.75 21.49 1.55
CA THR A 386 16.51 22.67 1.13
C THR A 386 17.55 22.23 0.08
N TYR A 387 17.29 22.59 -1.18
CA TYR A 387 18.22 22.65 -2.33
C TYR A 387 18.30 21.43 -3.28
N PRO A 388 18.21 21.61 -4.63
CA PRO A 388 18.04 22.85 -5.39
C PRO A 388 16.59 23.12 -5.83
N PHE A 389 15.58 22.61 -5.11
CA PHE A 389 14.19 23.00 -5.35
C PHE A 389 13.82 24.11 -4.37
N ASP A 390 13.73 25.33 -4.87
CA ASP A 390 13.30 26.54 -4.14
C ASP A 390 11.82 26.84 -4.45
N GLU A 391 11.01 25.80 -4.62
CA GLU A 391 9.62 25.93 -5.04
C GLU A 391 8.70 25.16 -4.08
N SER A 392 7.81 25.92 -3.46
CA SER A 392 6.76 25.47 -2.55
C SER A 392 5.92 24.39 -3.22
N TYR A 393 5.63 23.29 -2.52
CA TYR A 393 4.47 22.45 -2.85
C TYR A 393 3.25 23.32 -2.54
N PRO A 394 2.58 23.94 -3.52
CA PRO A 394 1.48 24.84 -3.23
C PRO A 394 0.17 24.07 -3.09
N MET A 395 0.22 22.74 -3.21
CA MET A 395 -0.95 21.90 -3.28
C MET A 395 -0.86 20.78 -2.26
N SER A 396 -2.00 20.44 -1.68
CA SER A 396 -2.15 19.25 -0.86
C SER A 396 -3.55 18.67 -1.00
N GLU A 397 -3.65 17.38 -0.71
CA GLU A 397 -4.90 16.64 -0.60
C GLU A 397 -4.84 15.78 0.67
N ALA A 398 -5.91 15.74 1.45
CA ALA A 398 -6.10 14.71 2.45
C ALA A 398 -6.81 13.53 1.78
N VAL A 399 -6.32 12.30 1.98
CA VAL A 399 -6.82 11.10 1.30
C VAL A 399 -7.41 10.08 2.26
N GLY A 400 -7.16 10.22 3.56
CA GLY A 400 -7.69 9.31 4.57
C GLY A 400 -7.70 9.94 5.94
N ILE A 401 -8.69 9.54 6.74
CA ILE A 401 -8.86 9.94 8.13
C ILE A 401 -9.07 8.69 8.99
N SER A 402 -8.43 8.64 10.16
CA SER A 402 -8.64 7.56 11.13
C SER A 402 -9.81 7.85 12.05
N GLU A 403 -10.28 6.81 12.75
CA GLU A 403 -11.30 6.96 13.81
C GLU A 403 -10.86 7.83 15.00
N ASN A 404 -9.55 8.03 15.16
CA ASN A 404 -9.02 8.96 16.17
C ASN A 404 -8.84 10.39 15.63
N GLY A 405 -9.19 10.63 14.37
CA GLY A 405 -9.09 11.93 13.70
C GLY A 405 -7.72 12.23 13.09
N ASP A 406 -6.79 11.27 13.05
CA ASP A 406 -5.50 11.45 12.38
C ASP A 406 -5.70 11.46 10.86
N VAL A 407 -4.97 12.31 10.14
CA VAL A 407 -5.16 12.52 8.70
C VAL A 407 -3.89 12.16 7.95
N VAL A 408 -4.05 11.44 6.84
CA VAL A 408 -2.99 11.18 5.86
C VAL A 408 -3.34 11.84 4.53
N GLY A 409 -2.32 12.19 3.76
CA GLY A 409 -2.53 12.89 2.51
C GLY A 409 -1.26 13.03 1.70
N ASN A 410 -1.34 13.77 0.59
CA ASN A 410 -0.21 14.08 -0.26
C ASN A 410 -0.08 15.60 -0.45
N SER A 411 1.13 16.14 -0.38
CA SER A 411 1.47 17.43 -0.97
C SER A 411 1.98 17.24 -2.39
N SER A 412 1.63 18.13 -3.31
CA SER A 412 2.09 18.07 -4.70
C SER A 412 2.61 19.42 -5.21
N SER A 413 3.52 19.35 -6.18
CA SER A 413 3.94 20.50 -6.98
C SER A 413 3.23 20.52 -8.33
N ILE A 414 3.33 21.64 -9.05
CA ILE A 414 2.77 21.77 -10.42
C ILE A 414 3.37 20.77 -11.42
N ASN A 415 4.57 20.24 -11.13
CA ASN A 415 5.28 19.27 -11.95
C ASN A 415 5.01 17.81 -11.50
N ASN A 416 3.92 17.54 -10.79
CA ASN A 416 3.48 16.21 -10.33
C ASN A 416 4.49 15.47 -9.44
N HIS A 417 5.21 16.20 -8.59
CA HIS A 417 6.00 15.58 -7.52
C HIS A 417 5.13 15.45 -6.28
N TYR A 418 4.88 14.23 -5.84
CA TYR A 418 4.03 13.92 -4.68
C TYR A 418 4.85 13.59 -3.45
N ARG A 419 4.33 13.96 -2.27
CA ARG A 419 4.89 13.65 -0.96
C ARG A 419 3.78 13.33 0.03
N GLY A 420 3.79 12.12 0.58
CA GLY A 420 2.87 11.75 1.65
C GLY A 420 3.12 12.59 2.91
N PHE A 421 2.06 12.98 3.60
CA PHE A 421 2.10 13.59 4.92
C PHE A 421 1.19 12.82 5.89
N TYR A 422 1.43 13.03 7.18
CA TYR A 422 0.62 12.54 8.29
C TYR A 422 0.44 13.68 9.30
N ILE A 423 -0.80 13.95 9.70
CA ILE A 423 -1.16 14.94 10.70
C ILE A 423 -1.81 14.22 11.86
N ASN A 424 -1.23 14.38 13.04
CA ASN A 424 -1.82 13.96 14.29
C ASN A 424 -2.34 15.19 15.05
N PHE A 425 -3.61 15.19 15.39
CA PHE A 425 -4.24 16.30 16.13
C PHE A 425 -4.24 16.10 17.65
N ALA A 426 -3.67 14.99 18.14
CA ALA A 426 -3.48 14.78 19.57
C ALA A 426 -2.30 15.63 20.09
N PRO A 427 -2.44 16.26 21.26
CA PRO A 427 -1.46 17.20 21.81
C PRO A 427 -0.18 16.56 22.38
#